data_AF-A0A1B6D6V4-F1
#
_entry.id   AF-A0A1B6D6V4-F1
#
_cell.length_a   1.000
_cell.length_b   1.000
_cell.length_c   1.000
_cell.angle_alpha   90.00
_cell.angle_beta   90.00
_cell.angle_gamma   90.00
#
_symmetry.space_group_name_H-M   'P 1'
#
loop_
_entity.id
_entity.type
_entity.pdbx_description
1 polymer ?
#
loop_
_entity_poly.entity_id
_entity_poly.type
_entity_poly.pdbx_seq_one_letter_code
_entity_poly.pdbx_strand_id
1 'polypeptide(L)'
;HFIVSSSDRVLTLRPKRSNTDKKRVYSFKYFFTVKGQKIQVCKSFFLGTLDISQKPVYNAHLTKNHETNTPQPDKRGKSRHSRRVQTGNLNFTQEHIESIP
;
A
#
# COMPACT_ATOMS: atom_id res chain seq x y z
N HIS A 1 5.02 8.91 -0.87
CA HIS A 1 3.64 8.58 -0.44
C HIS A 1 3.44 8.96 1.01
N PHE A 2 2.41 9.74 1.31
CA PHE A 2 2.20 10.36 2.62
C PHE A 2 2.25 9.37 3.79
N ILE A 3 1.43 8.32 3.78
CA ILE A 3 1.35 7.34 4.88
C ILE A 3 2.74 6.73 5.21
N VAL A 4 3.48 6.28 4.19
CA VAL A 4 4.80 5.64 4.42
C VAL A 4 5.84 6.64 4.94
N SER A 5 5.76 7.91 4.54
CA SER A 5 6.65 8.96 5.07
C SER A 5 6.28 9.43 6.47
N SER A 6 4.99 9.32 6.82
CA SER A 6 4.43 9.85 8.07
C SER A 6 4.17 8.77 9.13
N SER A 7 4.57 7.53 8.88
CA SER A 7 4.54 6.46 9.89
C SER A 7 5.70 5.50 9.75
N ASP A 8 6.12 4.91 10.88
CA ASP A 8 7.21 3.94 10.92
C ASP A 8 6.71 2.62 11.52
N ARG A 9 7.08 1.50 10.88
CA ARG A 9 6.83 0.15 11.40
C ARG A 9 8.00 -0.29 12.27
N VAL A 10 7.72 -0.64 13.52
CA VAL A 10 8.73 -1.01 14.53
C VAL A 10 8.47 -2.43 15.04
N LEU A 11 9.53 -3.22 15.21
CA LEU A 11 9.46 -4.55 15.82
C LEU A 11 9.16 -4.43 17.31
N THR A 12 8.25 -5.25 17.81
CA THR A 12 7.86 -5.25 19.23
C THR A 12 8.70 -6.27 19.99
N LEU A 13 9.67 -5.82 20.79
CA LEU A 13 10.61 -6.67 21.53
C LEU A 13 10.05 -7.26 22.85
N ARG A 14 8.73 -7.48 22.98
CA ARG A 14 8.16 -7.92 24.26
C ARG A 14 8.56 -9.37 24.59
N PRO A 15 9.18 -9.65 25.76
CA PRO A 15 9.52 -11.02 26.15
C PRO A 15 8.27 -11.89 26.30
N LYS A 16 8.38 -13.15 25.86
CA LYS A 16 7.29 -14.14 25.88
C LYS A 16 6.77 -14.34 27.31
N ARG A 17 5.60 -13.79 27.63
CA ARG A 17 4.75 -14.30 28.69
C ARG A 17 3.64 -15.14 28.06
N SER A 18 3.81 -16.46 28.22
CA SER A 18 2.91 -17.59 27.96
C SER A 18 2.25 -17.76 26.58
N ASN A 19 1.99 -19.06 26.34
CA ASN A 19 1.52 -19.82 25.19
C ASN A 19 0.29 -19.23 24.47
N THR A 20 0.49 -18.20 23.63
CA THR A 20 -0.58 -17.64 22.77
C THR A 20 -0.01 -17.33 21.39
N ASP A 21 -0.37 -18.13 20.39
CA ASP A 21 0.21 -18.14 19.03
C ASP A 21 -0.06 -16.90 18.17
N LYS A 22 -0.76 -15.88 18.67
CA LYS A 22 -1.21 -14.72 17.87
C LYS A 22 -0.90 -13.39 18.54
N LYS A 23 0.38 -13.05 18.73
CA LYS A 23 0.78 -11.68 19.15
C LYS A 23 1.26 -10.84 17.98
N ARG A 24 0.85 -9.56 17.98
CA ARG A 24 1.26 -8.56 16.98
C ARG A 24 2.78 -8.36 17.06
N VAL A 25 3.50 -8.80 16.03
CA VAL A 25 4.96 -8.66 15.90
C VAL A 25 5.38 -7.20 15.72
N TYR A 26 4.53 -6.39 15.11
CA TYR A 26 4.82 -5.01 14.74
C TYR A 26 3.93 -3.99 15.45
N SER A 27 4.56 -2.88 15.83
CA SER A 27 3.93 -1.65 16.31
C SER A 27 4.18 -0.52 15.29
N PHE A 28 3.44 0.59 15.41
CA PHE A 28 3.57 1.74 14.51
C PHE A 28 3.79 3.03 15.30
N LYS A 29 4.69 3.87 14.81
CA LYS A 29 4.83 5.27 15.22
C LYS A 29 4.23 6.16 14.14
N TYR A 30 3.58 7.25 14.54
CA TYR A 30 2.86 8.15 13.65
C TYR A 30 3.40 9.57 13.80
N PHE A 31 3.42 10.30 12.69
CA PHE A 31 4.01 11.63 12.64
C PHE A 31 3.21 12.57 11.76
N PHE A 32 3.25 13.86 12.09
CA PHE A 32 2.84 14.93 11.19
C PHE A 32 3.96 15.95 11.06
N THR A 33 4.12 16.50 9.85
CA THR A 33 5.08 17.57 9.61
C THR A 33 4.37 18.91 9.79
N VAL A 34 4.77 19.68 10.79
CA VAL A 34 4.24 21.02 11.08
C VAL A 34 5.39 22.00 11.04
N LYS A 35 5.29 23.04 10.22
CA LYS A 35 6.36 24.05 10.03
C LYS A 35 7.73 23.42 9.72
N GLY A 36 7.74 22.37 8.89
CA GLY A 36 8.96 21.64 8.52
C GLY A 36 9.49 20.67 9.58
N GLN A 37 8.90 20.60 10.78
CA GLN A 37 9.32 19.69 11.84
C GLN A 37 8.44 18.45 11.89
N LYS A 38 9.06 17.26 11.95
CA LYS A 38 8.37 15.96 12.08
C LYS A 38 8.02 15.72 13.55
N ILE A 39 6.74 15.86 13.90
CA ILE A 39 6.23 15.72 15.27
C ILE A 39 5.58 14.35 15.41
N GLN A 40 5.98 13.58 16.44
CA GLN A 40 5.33 12.30 16.74
C GLN A 40 3.97 12.53 17.42
N VAL A 41 2.97 11.78 16.98
CA VAL A 41 1.61 11.83 17.52
C VAL A 41 1.10 10.45 17.92
N CYS A 42 0.03 10.41 18.71
CA CYS A 42 -0.62 9.16 19.06
C CYS A 42 -1.42 8.59 17.88
N LYS A 43 -1.74 7.29 17.95
CA LYS A 43 -2.50 6.58 16.91
C LYS A 43 -3.87 7.21 16.66
N SER A 44 -4.64 7.48 17.73
CA SER A 44 -6.01 7.98 17.60
C SER A 44 -6.06 9.34 16.92
N PHE A 45 -5.12 10.22 17.26
CA PHE A 45 -4.97 11.51 16.60
C PHE A 45 -4.64 11.35 15.13
N PHE A 46 -3.61 10.55 14.79
CA PHE A 46 -3.23 10.36 13.39
C PHE A 46 -4.35 9.79 12.52
N LEU A 47 -5.02 8.73 13.00
CA LEU A 47 -6.09 8.08 12.26
C LEU A 47 -7.35 8.95 12.17
N GLY A 48 -7.70 9.65 13.25
CA GLY A 48 -8.86 10.55 13.28
C GLY A 48 -8.65 11.79 12.40
N THR A 49 -7.47 12.40 12.44
CA THR A 49 -7.15 13.56 11.60
C THR A 49 -7.18 13.24 10.10
N LEU A 50 -6.75 12.03 9.71
CA LEU A 50 -6.77 11.60 8.32
C LEU A 50 -8.08 10.92 7.90
N ASP A 51 -8.99 10.69 8.85
CA ASP A 51 -10.20 9.89 8.69
C ASP A 51 -9.95 8.54 8.01
N ILE A 52 -8.94 7.81 8.48
CA ILE A 52 -8.59 6.48 7.96
C ILE A 52 -8.62 5.42 9.05
N SER A 53 -8.99 4.21 8.64
CA SER A 53 -8.78 3.03 9.48
C SER A 53 -7.29 2.68 9.60
N GLN A 54 -6.96 1.77 10.52
CA GLN A 54 -5.60 1.27 10.69
C GLN A 54 -5.11 0.42 9.50
N LYS A 55 -6.01 -0.14 8.70
CA LYS A 55 -5.70 -1.14 7.66
C LYS A 55 -4.87 -0.55 6.49
N PRO A 56 -5.16 0.64 5.96
CA PRO A 56 -4.29 1.35 5.02
C PRO A 56 -2.84 1.47 5.49
N VAL A 57 -2.59 1.81 6.75
CA VAL A 57 -1.24 1.94 7.31
C VAL A 57 -0.50 0.59 7.30
N TYR A 58 -1.18 -0.48 7.70
CA TYR A 58 -0.61 -1.84 7.62
C TYR A 58 -0.25 -2.21 6.19
N ASN A 59 -1.18 -2.05 5.26
CA ASN A 59 -0.99 -2.43 3.86
C ASN A 59 0.15 -1.63 3.24
N ALA A 60 0.17 -0.30 3.45
CA ALA A 60 1.23 0.56 2.94
C ALA A 60 2.63 0.09 3.36
N HIS A 61 2.81 -0.31 4.62
CA HIS A 61 4.09 -0.84 5.08
C HIS A 61 4.35 -2.32 4.74
N LEU A 62 3.31 -3.09 4.41
CA LEU A 62 3.43 -4.51 4.03
C LEU A 62 3.78 -4.66 2.56
N THR A 63 3.19 -3.84 1.71
CA THR A 63 3.31 -3.91 0.25
C THR A 63 4.22 -2.82 -0.32
N LYS A 64 4.97 -2.09 0.52
CA LYS A 64 5.92 -1.10 -0.01
C LYS A 64 7.09 -1.79 -0.71
N ASN A 65 7.55 -1.19 -1.79
CA ASN A 65 8.83 -1.53 -2.39
C ASN A 65 9.95 -1.04 -1.46
N HIS A 66 10.93 -1.91 -1.19
CA HIS A 66 12.06 -1.62 -0.30
C HIS A 66 13.00 -0.56 -0.88
N GLU A 67 13.14 -0.51 -2.20
CA GLU A 67 14.05 0.43 -2.88
C GLU A 67 13.43 1.84 -2.95
N THR A 68 12.20 1.94 -3.44
CA THR A 68 11.55 3.25 -3.69
C THR A 68 10.74 3.78 -2.51
N ASN A 69 10.54 2.98 -1.45
CA ASN A 69 9.66 3.29 -0.31
C ASN A 69 8.24 3.72 -0.71
N THR A 70 7.76 3.28 -1.88
CA THR A 70 6.40 3.51 -2.35
C THR A 70 5.55 2.25 -2.14
N PRO A 71 4.28 2.36 -1.70
CA PRO A 71 3.32 1.26 -1.76
C PRO A 71 3.22 0.69 -3.18
N GLN A 72 2.96 -0.62 -3.30
CA GLN A 72 2.59 -1.22 -4.58
C GLN A 72 1.41 -0.47 -5.22
N PRO A 73 1.41 -0.34 -6.55
CA PRO A 73 0.31 0.28 -7.28
C PRO A 73 -0.98 -0.51 -7.10
N ASP A 74 -2.10 0.19 -7.18
CA ASP A 74 -3.42 -0.44 -7.13
C ASP A 74 -3.61 -1.42 -8.30
N LYS A 75 -4.10 -2.61 -7.96
CA LYS A 75 -4.38 -3.72 -8.87
C LYS A 75 -5.88 -3.99 -9.03
N ARG A 76 -6.77 -3.17 -8.45
CA ARG A 76 -8.22 -3.26 -8.73
C ARG A 76 -8.46 -3.16 -10.24
N GLY A 77 -9.33 -4.03 -10.75
CA GLY A 77 -9.65 -4.11 -12.19
C GLY A 77 -8.55 -4.71 -13.08
N LYS A 78 -7.35 -4.99 -12.55
CA LYS A 78 -6.23 -5.55 -13.33
C LYS A 78 -6.20 -7.08 -13.21
N SER A 79 -7.18 -7.75 -13.79
CA SER A 79 -7.18 -9.22 -13.89
C SER A 79 -6.12 -9.67 -14.91
N ARG A 80 -5.23 -10.59 -14.52
CA ARG A 80 -4.38 -11.30 -15.50
C ARG A 80 -5.20 -12.21 -16.42
N HIS A 81 -6.30 -12.74 -15.92
CA HIS A 81 -7.25 -13.57 -16.67
C HIS A 81 -8.29 -12.67 -17.33
N SER A 82 -7.83 -11.80 -18.21
CA SER A 82 -8.74 -11.09 -19.11
C SER A 82 -9.39 -12.12 -20.03
N ARG A 83 -10.72 -12.08 -20.17
CA ARG A 83 -11.43 -12.82 -21.23
C ARG A 83 -11.11 -12.31 -22.63
N ARG A 84 -10.31 -11.25 -22.75
CA ARG A 84 -9.82 -10.75 -24.03
C ARG A 84 -8.97 -11.87 -24.67
N VAL A 85 -9.41 -12.32 -25.83
CA VAL A 85 -8.77 -13.36 -26.63
C VAL A 85 -7.28 -13.01 -26.79
N GLN A 86 -6.39 -13.82 -26.21
CA GLN A 86 -4.93 -13.61 -26.32
C GLN A 86 -4.39 -13.91 -27.73
N THR A 87 -5.25 -14.45 -28.60
CA THR A 87 -4.92 -15.10 -29.87
C THR A 87 -5.70 -14.53 -31.06
N GLY A 88 -6.11 -13.26 -31.01
CA GLY A 88 -6.51 -12.53 -32.21
C GLY A 88 -5.33 -11.69 -32.67
N ASN A 89 -4.94 -11.76 -33.95
CA ASN A 89 -3.95 -10.85 -34.53
C ASN A 89 -4.45 -9.41 -34.36
N LEU A 90 -4.01 -8.72 -33.30
CA LEU A 90 -4.33 -7.31 -33.06
C LEU A 90 -3.99 -6.45 -34.29
N ASN A 91 -2.91 -6.84 -34.97
CA ASN A 91 -2.46 -6.24 -36.22
C ASN A 91 -3.52 -6.36 -37.32
N PHE A 92 -4.20 -7.50 -37.45
CA PHE A 92 -5.25 -7.68 -38.46
C PHE A 92 -6.40 -6.69 -38.25
N THR A 93 -6.81 -6.47 -37.00
CA THR A 93 -7.86 -5.48 -36.71
C THR A 93 -7.41 -4.05 -36.99
N GLN A 94 -6.15 -3.70 -36.72
CA GLN A 94 -5.62 -2.38 -37.05
C GLN A 94 -5.50 -2.18 -38.57
N GLU A 95 -4.90 -3.14 -39.28
CA GLU A 95 -4.76 -3.13 -40.74
C GLU A 95 -6.12 -3.09 -41.45
N HIS A 96 -7.13 -3.79 -40.92
CA HIS A 96 -8.48 -3.70 -41.45
C HIS A 96 -9.09 -2.30 -41.27
N ILE A 97 -8.94 -1.68 -40.09
CA ILE A 97 -9.44 -0.32 -39.84
C ILE A 97 -8.76 0.69 -40.77
N GLU A 98 -7.45 0.56 -40.96
CA GLU A 98 -6.64 1.46 -41.78
C GLU A 98 -6.86 1.27 -43.29
N SER A 99 -7.43 0.13 -43.72
CA SER A 99 -7.70 -0.15 -45.13
C SER A 99 -9.09 0.29 -45.60
N ILE A 100 -9.98 0.75 -44.70
CA ILE A 100 -11.27 1.33 -45.08
C ILE A 100 -11.07 2.83 -45.38
N PRO A 101 -11.41 3.29 -46.61
CA PRO A 101 -11.21 4.69 -47.04
C PRO A 101 -12.17 5.69 -46.37
#